data_AF-A0A553RMQ1-F1
#
_entry.id   AF-A0A553RMQ1-F1
#
_cell.length_a   1.000
_cell.length_b   1.000
_cell.length_c   1.000
_cell.angle_alpha   90.00
_cell.angle_beta   90.00
_cell.angle_gamma   90.00
#
_symmetry.space_group_name_H-M   'P 1'
#
loop_
_entity.id
_entity.type
_entity.pdbx_description
1 polymer ?
#
loop_
_entity_poly.entity_id
_entity_poly.type
_entity_poly.pdbx_seq_one_letter_code
_entity_poly.pdbx_strand_id
1 'polypeptide(L)' 'MRIFSYLDVVTLCRCAQVSKAWNILALDGSNWQKIDLFNFQTDIEGRVVENISKRCGGFLRQLSLRGCLS' A
#
# COMPACT_ATOMS: atom_id res chain seq x y z
N MET A 1 17.46 -1.16 -1.95
CA MET A 1 16.92 -0.45 -3.12
C MET A 1 15.81 0.47 -2.62
N ARG A 2 15.95 1.80 -2.73
CA ARG A 2 14.97 2.79 -2.20
C ARG A 2 13.86 3.16 -3.19
N ILE A 3 13.84 2.61 -4.41
CA ILE A 3 12.88 3.01 -5.45
C ILE A 3 11.44 2.82 -4.96
N PHE A 4 11.17 1.69 -4.29
CA PHE A 4 9.82 1.33 -3.83
C PHE A 4 9.30 2.20 -2.68
N SER A 5 10.17 2.84 -1.90
CA SER A 5 9.72 3.75 -0.83
C SER A 5 9.16 5.07 -1.34
N TYR A 6 9.28 5.35 -2.65
CA TYR A 6 8.71 6.54 -3.29
C TYR A 6 7.39 6.25 -4.03
N LEU A 7 6.97 4.98 -4.09
CA LEU A 7 5.79 4.57 -4.81
C LEU A 7 4.56 4.63 -3.90
N ASP A 8 3.43 5.06 -4.45
CA ASP A 8 2.15 4.94 -3.77
C ASP A 8 1.71 3.46 -3.67
N VAL A 9 0.71 3.21 -2.85
CA VAL A 9 0.23 1.87 -2.56
C VAL A 9 -0.29 1.13 -3.79
N VAL A 10 -0.97 1.82 -4.71
CA VAL A 10 -1.50 1.20 -5.93
C VAL A 10 -0.33 0.78 -6.81
N THR A 11 0.67 1.65 -6.97
CA THR A 11 1.87 1.34 -7.75
C THR A 11 2.69 0.22 -7.11
N LEU A 12 2.86 0.18 -5.79
CA LEU A 12 3.49 -0.94 -5.08
C LEU A 12 2.75 -2.27 -5.31
N CYS A 13 1.42 -2.25 -5.25
CA CYS A 13 0.60 -3.44 -5.53
C CYS A 13 0.77 -3.94 -6.97
N ARG A 14 0.94 -3.04 -7.93
CA ARG A 14 1.24 -3.40 -9.34
C ARG A 14 2.66 -3.95 -9.48
N CYS A 15 3.66 -3.32 -8.85
CA CYS A 15 5.05 -3.83 -8.83
C CYS A 15 5.14 -5.25 -8.25
N ALA A 16 4.36 -5.56 -7.21
CA ALA A 16 4.33 -6.87 -6.59
C ALA A 16 3.84 -8.00 -7.53
N GLN A 17 3.18 -7.66 -8.65
CA GLN A 17 2.67 -8.61 -9.65
C GLN A 17 3.66 -8.86 -10.80
N VAL A 18 4.75 -8.09 -10.89
CA VAL A 18 5.70 -8.15 -12.02
C VAL A 18 6.57 -9.40 -11.98
N SER A 19 7.10 -9.76 -10.82
CA SER A 19 7.97 -10.94 -10.65
C SER A 19 8.06 -11.37 -9.18
N LYS A 20 8.58 -12.58 -8.91
CA LYS A 20 8.84 -13.04 -7.53
C LYS A 20 9.79 -12.12 -6.77
N ALA A 21 10.84 -11.61 -7.43
CA ALA A 21 11.78 -10.69 -6.80
C ALA A 21 11.13 -9.34 -6.47
N TRP A 22 10.33 -8.81 -7.39
CA TRP A 22 9.61 -7.55 -7.17
C TRP A 22 8.51 -7.70 -6.12
N ASN A 23 7.89 -8.88 -6.01
CA ASN A 23 6.94 -9.20 -4.96
C ASN A 23 7.58 -9.05 -3.57
N ILE A 24 8.73 -9.67 -3.34
CA ILE A 24 9.46 -9.59 -2.06
C ILE A 24 9.83 -8.14 -1.75
N LEU A 25 10.39 -7.42 -2.72
CA LEU A 25 10.83 -6.05 -2.52
C LEU A 25 9.65 -5.10 -2.28
N ALA A 26 8.55 -5.23 -3.03
CA ALA A 26 7.38 -4.36 -2.91
C ALA A 26 6.61 -4.61 -1.61
N LEU A 27 6.66 -5.84 -1.09
CA LEU A 27 6.04 -6.23 0.18
C LEU A 27 6.96 -6.07 1.40
N ASP A 28 8.16 -5.51 1.22
CA ASP A 28 9.01 -5.17 2.35
C ASP A 28 8.33 -4.14 3.26
N GLY A 29 8.20 -4.48 4.55
CA GLY A 29 7.42 -3.71 5.52
C GLY A 29 7.86 -2.25 5.69
N SER A 30 9.10 -1.91 5.33
CA SER A 30 9.56 -0.51 5.36
C SER A 30 8.82 0.38 4.34
N ASN A 31 8.34 -0.19 3.23
CA ASN A 31 7.55 0.54 2.21
C ASN A 31 6.10 0.78 2.64
N TRP A 32 5.61 0.10 3.69
CA TRP A 32 4.21 0.12 4.14
C TRP A 32 4.01 0.89 5.45
N GLN A 33 5.03 1.57 5.96
CA GLN A 33 4.94 2.29 7.23
C GLN A 33 3.99 3.48 7.19
N LYS A 34 3.93 4.17 6.05
CA LYS A 34 3.10 5.36 5.82
C LYS A 34 2.31 5.18 4.54
N ILE A 35 1.01 4.97 4.70
CA ILE A 35 0.09 4.74 3.60
C ILE A 35 -0.89 5.91 3.53
N ASP A 36 -0.88 6.58 2.38
CA ASP A 36 -1.92 7.52 2.02
C ASP A 36 -2.67 6.99 0.79
N LEU A 37 -3.89 6.57 1.08
CA LEU A 37 -4.78 5.96 0.11
C LEU A 37 -5.46 7.00 -0.78
N PHE A 38 -5.52 8.27 -0.37
CA PHE A 38 -6.45 9.26 -0.92
C PHE A 38 -5.77 10.42 -1.66
N ASN A 39 -4.57 10.19 -2.22
CA ASN A 39 -3.88 11.25 -2.97
C ASN A 39 -4.65 11.70 -4.24
N PHE A 40 -5.52 10.85 -4.83
CA PHE A 40 -6.24 11.19 -6.07
C PHE A 40 -7.63 10.54 -6.28
N GLN A 41 -8.06 9.54 -5.48
CA GLN A 41 -9.37 8.88 -5.64
C GLN A 41 -10.23 9.05 -4.40
N THR A 42 -11.49 9.46 -4.61
CA THR A 42 -12.50 9.68 -3.54
C THR A 42 -13.13 8.38 -3.05
N ASP A 43 -13.08 7.30 -3.83
CA ASP A 43 -13.62 5.99 -3.44
C ASP A 43 -12.57 4.90 -3.55
N ILE A 44 -12.34 4.22 -2.44
CA ILE A 44 -11.48 3.04 -2.37
C ILE A 44 -12.32 1.91 -1.81
N GLU A 45 -12.43 0.83 -2.59
CA GLU A 45 -13.18 -0.34 -2.17
C GLU A 45 -12.64 -0.88 -0.84
N GLY A 46 -13.53 -1.19 0.11
CA GLY A 46 -13.16 -1.74 1.41
C GLY A 46 -12.27 -2.99 1.31
N ARG A 47 -12.43 -3.78 0.23
CA ARG A 47 -11.58 -4.94 -0.06
C ARG A 47 -10.10 -4.57 -0.25
N VAL A 48 -9.81 -3.40 -0.81
CA VAL A 48 -8.44 -2.89 -0.98
C VAL A 48 -7.85 -2.57 0.39
N VAL A 49 -8.62 -1.89 1.25
CA VAL A 49 -8.20 -1.58 2.63
C VAL A 49 -7.95 -2.86 3.42
N GLU A 50 -8.81 -3.87 3.29
CA GLU A 50 -8.67 -5.16 3.98
C GLU A 50 -7.42 -5.93 3.51
N ASN A 51 -7.18 -5.95 2.19
CA ASN A 51 -5.98 -6.57 1.61
C ASN A 51 -4.69 -5.88 2.05
N ILE A 52 -4.71 -4.54 2.14
CA ILE A 52 -3.57 -3.76 2.62
C ILE A 52 -3.35 -4.05 4.10
N SER A 53 -4.39 -4.03 4.93
CA SER A 53 -4.30 -4.37 6.35
C SER A 53 -3.66 -5.74 6.57
N LYS A 54 -4.13 -6.76 5.85
CA LYS A 54 -3.56 -8.12 5.88
C LYS A 54 -2.09 -8.16 5.43
N ARG A 55 -1.72 -7.40 4.40
CA ARG A 55 -0.34 -7.36 3.85
C ARG A 55 0.63 -6.57 4.71
N CYS A 56 0.19 -5.46 5.28
CA CYS A 56 1.04 -4.63 6.13
C CYS A 56 1.33 -5.29 7.48
N GLY A 57 0.44 -6.17 7.95
CA GLY A 57 0.58 -6.81 9.25
C GLY A 57 0.83 -5.78 10.36
N GLY A 58 1.88 -5.98 11.16
CA GLY A 58 2.27 -5.06 12.24
C GLY A 58 3.15 -3.87 11.82
N PHE A 59 3.43 -3.68 10.53
CA PHE A 59 4.34 -2.63 10.07
C PHE A 59 3.65 -1.31 9.76
N LEU A 60 2.32 -1.30 9.63
CA LEU A 60 1.54 -0.10 9.37
C LEU A 60 1.58 0.82 10.60
N ARG A 61 2.19 2.00 10.45
CA ARG A 61 2.26 3.01 11.53
C ARG A 61 1.28 4.14 11.32
N GLN A 62 1.01 4.48 10.06
CA GLN A 62 0.13 5.58 9.68
C GLN A 62 -0.73 5.17 8.49
N LEU A 63 -2.04 5.28 8.66
CA LEU A 63 -3.05 5.06 7.62
C LEU A 63 -3.95 6.30 7.53
N SER A 64 -4.00 6.92 6.35
CA SER A 64 -4.95 8.00 6.05
C SER A 64 -6.18 7.41 5.34
N LEU A 65 -7.37 7.64 5.91
CA LEU A 65 -8.67 7.29 5.32
C LEU A 65 -9.52 8.52 4.95
N ARG A 66 -8.87 9.66 4.71
CA ARG A 66 -9.56 10.93 4.44
C ARG A 66 -10.47 10.80 3.21
N GLY A 67 -11.74 11.12 3.34
CA GLY A 67 -12.70 11.06 2.24
C GLY A 67 -13.48 9.74 2.15
N CYS A 68 -13.20 8.77 3.03
CA CYS A 68 -14.03 7.57 3.14
C CYS A 68 -15.41 7.94 3.71
N LEU A 69 -16.47 7.64 2.95
CA LEU A 69 -17.86 7.76 3.40
C LEU A 69 -18.28 6.43 4.07
N SER A 70 -19.02 6.51 5.18
CA SER A 70 -19.48 5.36 5.98
C SER A 70 -20.75 4.72 5.43
#